data_AF-K9QK71-F1
#
_entry.id   AF-K9QK71-F1
#
_cell.length_a   1.000
_cell.length_b   1.000
_cell.length_c   1.000
_cell.angle_alpha   90.00
_cell.angle_beta   90.00
_cell.angle_gamma   90.00
#
_symmetry.space_group_name_H-M   'P 1'
#
loop_
_entity.id
_entity.type
_entity.pdbx_description
1 polymer ?
#
loop_
_entity_poly.entity_id
_entity_poly.type
_entity_poly.pdbx_seq_one_letter_code
_entity_poly.pdbx_strand_id
1 'polypeptide(L)'
;MIHLQSTYKLIQCAFPNGIEPQAYLPLLSLLSEGMSDRNLAEVVAYCSGKDYSVVLNDVYWLQSIDVLKRDAMANVKERLLVCGYEQWLEKE
;
A
#
# COMPACT_ATOMS: atom_id res chain seq x y z
N MET A 1 -8.62 0.88 -12.79
CA MET A 1 -8.82 2.03 -11.86
C MET A 1 -10.20 2.24 -11.24
N ILE A 2 -11.38 2.17 -11.89
CA ILE A 2 -12.67 2.36 -11.15
C ILE A 2 -12.78 1.38 -9.96
N HIS A 3 -12.28 0.15 -10.13
CA HIS A 3 -12.26 -0.88 -9.11
C HIS A 3 -11.20 -0.67 -8.00
N LEU A 4 -10.32 0.34 -8.08
CA LEU A 4 -9.28 0.66 -7.08
C LEU A 4 -9.47 2.06 -6.47
N GLN A 5 -10.63 2.68 -6.69
CA GLN A 5 -10.85 4.05 -6.30
C GLN A 5 -10.85 4.23 -4.77
N SER A 6 -11.33 3.24 -4.03
CA SER A 6 -11.26 3.17 -2.56
C SER A 6 -9.81 3.24 -2.08
N THR A 7 -8.97 2.33 -2.58
CA THR A 7 -7.54 2.23 -2.23
C THR A 7 -6.76 3.47 -2.65
N TYR A 8 -7.02 4.01 -3.84
CA TYR A 8 -6.39 5.26 -4.29
C TYR A 8 -6.69 6.42 -3.34
N LYS A 9 -7.96 6.59 -2.93
CA LYS A 9 -8.34 7.65 -1.98
C LYS A 9 -7.68 7.48 -0.62
N LEU A 10 -7.59 6.24 -0.12
CA LEU A 10 -6.90 5.92 1.12
C LEU A 10 -5.42 6.33 1.05
N ILE A 11 -4.71 5.92 0.00
CA ILE A 11 -3.30 6.25 -0.21
C ILE A 11 -3.11 7.76 -0.36
N GLN A 12 -3.93 8.44 -1.17
CA GLN A 12 -3.82 9.87 -1.40
C GLN A 12 -4.08 10.70 -0.13
N CYS A 13 -4.96 10.23 0.75
CA CYS A 13 -5.18 10.86 2.06
C CYS A 13 -3.95 10.69 2.96
N ALA A 14 -3.35 9.49 3.01
CA ALA A 14 -2.22 9.19 3.88
C ALA A 14 -0.89 9.80 3.38
N PHE A 15 -0.77 9.97 2.06
CA PHE A 15 0.43 10.43 1.36
C PHE A 15 0.11 11.52 0.33
N PRO A 16 -0.37 12.69 0.75
CA PRO A 16 -0.83 13.74 -0.17
C PRO A 16 0.30 14.30 -1.05
N ASN A 17 1.56 14.16 -0.63
CA ASN A 17 2.75 14.60 -1.34
C ASN A 17 3.52 13.45 -2.01
N GLY A 18 2.88 12.30 -2.18
CA GLY A 18 3.50 11.08 -2.69
C GLY A 18 4.08 10.19 -1.57
N ILE A 19 4.34 8.93 -1.92
CA ILE A 19 4.78 7.89 -1.00
C ILE A 19 6.30 8.05 -0.76
N GLU A 20 6.71 8.30 0.49
CA GLU A 20 8.12 8.44 0.81
C GLU A 20 8.85 7.07 0.72
N PRO A 21 10.16 7.04 0.38
CA PRO A 21 10.90 5.79 0.22
C PRO A 21 10.82 4.85 1.43
N GLN A 22 10.83 5.40 2.64
CA GLN A 22 10.71 4.63 3.89
C GLN A 22 9.30 4.07 4.14
N ALA A 23 8.27 4.66 3.52
CA ALA A 23 6.89 4.23 3.67
C ALA A 23 6.46 3.21 2.61
N TYR A 24 7.20 3.11 1.50
CA TYR A 24 6.86 2.27 0.36
C TYR A 24 6.66 0.79 0.71
N LEU A 25 7.68 0.14 1.29
CA LEU A 25 7.58 -1.30 1.63
C LEU A 25 6.56 -1.57 2.75
N PRO A 26 6.51 -0.78 3.85
CA PRO A 26 5.45 -0.92 4.84
C PRO A 26 4.04 -0.76 4.27
N LEU A 27 3.84 0.16 3.33
CA LEU A 27 2.55 0.37 2.67
C LEU A 27 2.14 -0.87 1.85
N LEU A 28 3.05 -1.43 1.04
CA LEU A 28 2.78 -2.65 0.29
C LEU A 28 2.36 -3.80 1.21
N SER A 29 3.11 -4.01 2.29
CA SER A 29 2.81 -5.08 3.23
C SER A 29 1.45 -4.93 3.90
N LEU A 30 1.10 -3.72 4.39
CA LEU A 30 -0.20 -3.49 5.04
C LEU A 30 -1.35 -3.72 4.06
N LEU A 31 -1.28 -3.14 2.85
CA LEU A 31 -2.37 -3.25 1.89
C LEU A 31 -2.51 -4.67 1.31
N SER A 32 -1.43 -5.46 1.26
CA SER A 32 -1.49 -6.86 0.79
C SER A 32 -2.39 -7.76 1.64
N GLU A 33 -2.75 -7.35 2.87
CA GLU A 33 -3.70 -8.07 3.73
C GLU A 33 -5.14 -8.01 3.19
N GLY A 34 -5.50 -6.92 2.50
CA GLY A 34 -6.88 -6.64 2.08
C GLY A 34 -7.13 -6.72 0.58
N MET A 35 -6.11 -6.93 -0.25
CA MET A 35 -6.29 -6.94 -1.71
C MET A 35 -5.27 -7.82 -2.43
N SER A 36 -5.60 -8.26 -3.65
CA SER A 36 -4.67 -9.08 -4.44
C SER A 36 -3.40 -8.32 -4.84
N ASP A 37 -2.29 -9.06 -4.98
CA ASP A 37 -0.98 -8.53 -5.38
C ASP A 37 -1.02 -7.70 -6.67
N ARG A 38 -1.84 -8.13 -7.64
CA ARG A 38 -1.98 -7.42 -8.92
C ARG A 38 -2.67 -6.08 -8.76
N ASN A 39 -3.73 -6.03 -7.97
CA ASN A 39 -4.46 -4.79 -7.68
C ASN A 39 -3.59 -3.84 -6.86
N LEU A 40 -2.84 -4.37 -5.90
CA LEU A 40 -1.89 -3.61 -5.10
C LEU A 40 -0.81 -2.98 -5.98
N ALA A 41 -0.21 -3.78 -6.86
CA ALA A 41 0.78 -3.30 -7.81
C ALA A 41 0.22 -2.24 -8.77
N GLU A 42 -1.01 -2.41 -9.28
CA GLU A 42 -1.66 -1.42 -10.16
C GLU A 42 -1.81 -0.06 -9.46
N VAL A 43 -2.43 -0.04 -8.27
CA VAL A 43 -2.71 1.23 -7.58
C VAL A 43 -1.44 1.91 -7.08
N VAL A 44 -0.47 1.15 -6.56
CA VAL A 44 0.77 1.74 -6.04
C VAL A 44 1.70 2.21 -7.16
N ALA A 45 1.76 1.50 -8.29
CA ALA A 45 2.47 1.99 -9.48
C ALA A 45 1.89 3.32 -9.95
N TYR A 46 0.55 3.43 -9.98
CA TYR A 46 -0.12 4.68 -10.31
C TYR A 46 0.19 5.81 -9.31
N CYS A 47 0.09 5.56 -8.00
CA CYS A 47 0.34 6.56 -6.96
C CYS A 47 1.81 7.01 -6.88
N SER A 48 2.76 6.10 -7.14
CA SER A 48 4.20 6.37 -7.00
C SER A 48 4.89 6.76 -8.31
N GLY A 49 4.22 6.62 -9.45
CA GLY A 49 4.82 6.79 -10.78
C GLY A 49 5.84 5.70 -11.14
N LYS A 50 5.90 4.60 -10.37
CA LYS A 50 6.77 3.45 -10.66
C LYS A 50 6.19 2.56 -11.75
N ASP A 51 7.05 1.79 -12.40
CA ASP A 51 6.62 0.73 -13.32
C ASP A 51 5.86 -0.37 -12.58
N TYR A 52 4.74 -0.82 -13.15
CA TYR A 52 3.90 -1.87 -12.59
C TYR A 52 4.67 -3.15 -12.29
N SER A 53 5.53 -3.60 -13.21
CA SER A 53 6.27 -4.86 -13.07
C SER A 53 7.29 -4.79 -11.95
N VAL A 54 7.88 -3.60 -11.72
CA VAL A 54 8.76 -3.34 -10.58
C VAL A 54 7.98 -3.45 -9.27
N VAL A 55 6.82 -2.79 -9.16
CA VAL A 55 6.01 -2.85 -7.95
C VAL A 55 5.51 -4.27 -7.68
N LEU A 56 5.08 -5.00 -8.71
CA LEU A 56 4.63 -6.38 -8.56
C LEU A 56 5.76 -7.30 -8.07
N ASN A 57 6.97 -7.13 -8.59
CA ASN A 57 8.13 -7.88 -8.11
C ASN A 57 8.46 -7.54 -6.64
N ASP A 58 8.32 -6.29 -6.23
CA ASP A 58 8.52 -5.89 -4.83
C ASP A 58 7.49 -6.55 -3.90
N VAL A 59 6.23 -6.66 -4.33
CA VAL A 59 5.17 -7.37 -3.59
C VAL A 59 5.52 -8.85 -3.41
N TYR A 60 5.93 -9.53 -4.49
CA TYR A 60 6.36 -10.95 -4.40
C TYR A 60 7.59 -11.14 -3.52
N TRP A 61 8.56 -10.22 -3.62
CA TRP A 61 9.76 -10.24 -2.79
C TRP A 61 9.41 -10.08 -1.31
N LEU A 62 8.50 -9.18 -0.96
CA LEU A 62 8.03 -9.00 0.43
C LEU A 62 7.41 -10.26 1.01
N GLN A 63 6.59 -11.00 0.24
CA GLN A 63 6.01 -12.25 0.72
C GLN A 63 7.05 -13.35 0.97
N SER A 64 8.21 -13.26 0.30
CA SER A 64 9.31 -14.20 0.49
C SER A 64 10.20 -13.91 1.71
N ILE A 65 10.03 -12.74 2.35
CA ILE A 65 10.86 -12.29 3.47
C ILE A 65 9.96 -11.89 4.63
N ASP A 66 9.94 -12.71 5.67
CA ASP A 66 9.09 -12.57 6.85
C ASP A 66 9.51 -11.44 7.82
N VAL A 67 9.94 -10.28 7.30
CA VAL A 67 10.41 -9.17 8.12
C VAL A 67 10.18 -7.83 7.44
N LEU A 68 9.11 -7.16 7.84
CA LEU A 68 9.15 -5.71 7.97
C LEU A 68 9.13 -5.37 9.46
N LYS A 69 10.07 -4.52 9.87
CA LYS A 69 10.21 -4.08 11.26
C LYS A 69 8.89 -3.43 11.68
N ARG A 70 8.29 -3.95 12.77
CA ARG A 70 7.04 -3.45 13.35
C ARG A 70 7.00 -1.93 13.50
N ASP A 71 8.14 -1.31 13.80
CA ASP A 71 8.25 0.14 13.99
C ASP A 71 8.04 0.95 12.69
N ALA A 72 8.53 0.46 11.55
CA ALA A 72 8.34 1.13 10.26
C ALA A 72 6.90 0.98 9.75
N MET A 73 6.25 -0.13 10.10
CA MET A 73 4.84 -0.37 9.80
C MET A 73 3.90 0.46 10.67
N ALA A 74 4.24 0.68 11.95
CA ALA A 74 3.38 1.41 12.88
C ALA A 74 3.04 2.83 12.39
N ASN A 75 4.04 3.59 11.93
CA ASN A 75 3.81 4.96 11.44
C ASN A 75 2.90 4.99 10.20
N VAL A 76 3.15 4.09 9.24
CA VAL A 76 2.33 4.00 8.03
C VAL A 76 0.91 3.56 8.37
N LYS A 77 0.77 2.57 9.25
CA LYS A 77 -0.53 2.09 9.72
C LYS A 77 -1.33 3.19 10.41
N GLU A 78 -0.72 3.97 11.29
CA GLU A 78 -1.37 5.12 11.94
C GLU A 78 -1.90 6.14 10.92
N ARG A 79 -1.11 6.48 9.89
CA ARG A 79 -1.57 7.38 8.83
C ARG A 79 -2.76 6.80 8.06
N LEU A 80 -2.70 5.52 7.70
CA LEU A 80 -3.78 4.84 7.00
C LEU A 80 -5.05 4.79 7.87
N LEU A 81 -4.92 4.54 9.18
CA LEU A 81 -6.05 4.53 10.13
C LEU A 81 -6.77 5.88 10.15
N VAL A 82 -6.04 7.00 10.19
CA VAL A 82 -6.62 8.36 10.11
C VAL A 82 -7.42 8.57 8.82
N CYS A 83 -7.04 7.86 7.75
CA CYS A 83 -7.67 7.93 6.43
C CYS A 83 -8.73 6.85 6.18
N GLY A 84 -9.08 6.06 7.20
CA GLY A 84 -10.16 5.07 7.12
C GLY A 84 -9.73 3.66 6.71
N TYR A 85 -8.53 3.24 7.10
CA TYR A 85 -8.01 1.89 6.81
C TYR A 85 -8.91 0.75 7.31
N GLU A 86 -9.52 0.89 8.49
CA GLU A 86 -10.43 -0.14 9.03
C GLU A 86 -11.66 -0.31 8.14
N GLN A 87 -12.29 0.79 7.71
CA GLN A 87 -13.45 0.74 6.82
C GLN A 87 -13.09 0.27 5.42
N TRP A 88 -11.83 0.44 5.02
CA TRP A 88 -11.30 -0.08 3.76
C TRP A 88 -11.13 -1.61 3.84
N LEU A 89 -10.54 -2.14 4.93
CA LEU A 89 -10.37 -3.57 5.16
C LEU A 89 -11.70 -4.35 5.20
N GLU A 90 -12.78 -3.73 5.66
CA GLU A 90 -14.10 -4.38 5.69
C GLU A 90 -14.76 -4.53 4.30
N LYS A 91 -14.27 -3.80 3.29
CA LYS A 91 -14.92 -3.68 1.98
C LYS A 91 -14.20 -4.38 0.84
N GLU A 92 -12.91 -4.62 0.99
CA GLU A 92 -12.06 -5.32 0.00
C GLU A 92 -11.96 -6.81 0.35
#